data_AF-A0A1Y2C8Q3-F1
#
_entry.id   AF-A0A1Y2C8Q3-F1
#
_cell.length_a   1.000
_cell.length_b   1.000
_cell.length_c   1.000
_cell.angle_alpha   90.00
_cell.angle_beta   90.00
_cell.angle_gamma   90.00
#
_symmetry.space_group_name_H-M   'P 1'
#
loop_
_entity.id
_entity.type
_entity.pdbx_description
1 polymer ?
#
loop_
_entity_poly.entity_id
_entity_poly.type
_entity_poly.pdbx_seq_one_letter_code
_entity_poly.pdbx_strand_id
1 'polypeptide(L)'
;MMPVLVGAVAVIYHFPESYDDSSPLILTGALLGDIFSGAVVWWNDTSIQNLNPLTPLPRKKISVIARGDSGGTNLVFTEFMSLYSKRFRESGIGVLGSPNWPRFVRTGDSATEVIYMSSAIDYSITYLENEMVLQAQLLGLHCQVASIVNSNNMGKAQVLDHFCQSWNLFLCLNLSSDIIT
;
A
#
# COMPACT_ATOMS: atom_id res chain seq x y z
N MET A 1 1.81 27.43 -2.65
CA MET A 1 1.61 25.97 -2.70
C MET A 1 0.52 25.70 -3.73
N MET A 2 0.88 24.98 -4.80
CA MET A 2 -0.05 24.57 -5.86
C MET A 2 -0.89 23.39 -5.34
N PRO A 3 -2.21 23.33 -5.58
CA PRO A 3 -3.02 22.19 -5.14
C PRO A 3 -2.48 20.90 -5.76
N VAL A 4 -2.18 19.92 -4.91
CA VAL A 4 -1.82 18.55 -5.30
C VAL A 4 -3.12 17.79 -5.45
N LEU A 5 -3.38 17.25 -6.65
CA LEU A 5 -4.46 16.28 -6.83
C LEU A 5 -4.01 15.00 -6.09
N VAL A 6 -4.64 14.68 -4.97
CA VAL A 6 -4.37 13.42 -4.25
C VAL A 6 -5.18 12.32 -4.93
N GLY A 7 -4.52 11.57 -5.82
CA GLY A 7 -5.08 10.33 -6.38
C GLY A 7 -5.16 9.22 -5.33
N ALA A 8 -5.92 8.16 -5.62
CA ALA A 8 -5.96 7.00 -4.76
C ALA A 8 -4.56 6.34 -4.69
N VAL A 9 -4.11 5.98 -3.48
CA VAL A 9 -2.85 5.24 -3.29
C VAL A 9 -3.17 3.74 -3.33
N ALA A 10 -2.54 3.02 -4.25
CA ALA A 10 -2.65 1.58 -4.39
C ALA A 10 -1.52 0.88 -3.65
N VAL A 11 -1.82 -0.26 -3.03
CA VAL A 11 -0.80 -1.17 -2.49
C VAL A 11 -0.52 -2.24 -3.54
N ILE A 12 0.75 -2.42 -3.82
CA ILE A 12 1.23 -3.33 -4.85
C ILE A 12 2.06 -4.41 -4.19
N TYR A 13 1.95 -5.63 -4.67
CA TYR A 13 2.84 -6.71 -4.32
C TYR A 13 3.31 -7.44 -5.57
N HIS A 14 4.40 -8.18 -5.41
CA HIS A 14 4.98 -8.97 -6.50
C HIS A 14 5.29 -10.37 -5.99
N PHE A 15 4.57 -11.36 -6.52
CA PHE A 15 4.95 -12.76 -6.44
C PHE A 15 5.55 -13.22 -7.76
N PRO A 16 6.57 -14.11 -7.74
CA PRO A 16 7.16 -14.64 -8.97
C PRO A 16 6.11 -15.37 -9.81
N GLU A 17 6.25 -15.39 -11.13
CA GLU A 17 5.30 -16.04 -12.07
C GLU A 17 5.04 -17.52 -11.79
N SER A 18 5.98 -18.21 -11.14
CA SER A 18 5.79 -19.60 -10.68
C SER A 18 4.74 -19.74 -9.57
N TYR A 19 4.29 -18.63 -9.00
CA TYR A 19 3.32 -18.58 -7.92
C TYR A 19 1.92 -18.41 -8.49
N ASP A 20 1.05 -19.38 -8.22
CA ASP A 20 -0.37 -19.29 -8.57
C ASP A 20 -1.05 -18.31 -7.61
N ASP A 21 -1.27 -17.08 -8.08
CA ASP A 21 -2.04 -16.05 -7.40
C ASP A 21 -3.34 -15.73 -8.15
N SER A 22 -4.18 -16.76 -8.29
CA SER A 22 -5.49 -16.65 -8.95
C SER A 22 -6.49 -15.75 -8.22
N SER A 23 -6.22 -15.36 -6.97
CA SER A 23 -7.08 -14.48 -6.17
C SER A 23 -6.29 -13.28 -5.66
N PRO A 24 -6.82 -12.05 -5.77
CA PRO A 24 -6.10 -10.87 -5.30
C PRO A 24 -5.88 -10.94 -3.78
N LEU A 25 -4.66 -10.63 -3.35
CA LEU A 25 -4.29 -10.61 -1.94
C LEU A 25 -5.13 -9.58 -1.17
N ILE A 26 -5.73 -10.02 -0.06
CA ILE A 26 -6.53 -9.20 0.85
C ILE A 26 -5.69 -8.80 2.06
N LEU A 27 -5.63 -7.49 2.34
CA LEU A 27 -4.92 -6.92 3.49
C LEU A 27 -5.81 -5.90 4.22
N THR A 28 -5.40 -5.51 5.42
CA THR A 28 -6.03 -4.43 6.19
C THR A 28 -5.04 -3.30 6.44
N GLY A 29 -5.54 -2.10 6.75
CA GLY A 29 -4.68 -0.98 7.15
C GLY A 29 -3.81 -1.29 8.37
N ALA A 30 -4.33 -2.07 9.32
CA ALA A 30 -3.57 -2.52 10.49
C ALA A 30 -2.41 -3.43 10.08
N LEU A 31 -2.66 -4.42 9.21
CA LEU A 31 -1.61 -5.31 8.70
C LEU A 31 -0.56 -4.57 7.89
N LEU A 32 -0.94 -3.59 7.08
CA LEU A 32 0.02 -2.77 6.35
C LEU A 32 0.96 -2.04 7.32
N GLY A 33 0.40 -1.39 8.35
CA GLY A 33 1.22 -0.75 9.38
C GLY A 33 2.14 -1.74 10.10
N ASP A 34 1.67 -2.97 10.34
CA ASP A 34 2.46 -4.02 10.99
C ASP A 34 3.57 -4.57 10.07
N ILE A 35 3.33 -4.68 8.76
CA ILE A 35 4.32 -5.05 7.76
C ILE A 35 5.40 -3.97 7.62
N PHE A 36 4.99 -2.71 7.44
CA PHE A 36 5.92 -1.60 7.23
C PHE A 36 6.68 -1.19 8.50
N SER A 37 6.17 -1.54 9.68
CA SER A 37 6.91 -1.41 10.96
C SER A 37 7.75 -2.65 11.31
N GLY A 38 7.61 -3.75 10.57
CA GLY A 38 8.42 -4.97 10.73
C GLY A 38 7.90 -5.93 11.80
N ALA A 39 6.67 -5.74 12.28
CA ALA A 39 5.99 -6.68 13.17
C ALA A 39 5.56 -7.96 12.41
N VAL A 40 5.15 -7.83 11.15
CA VAL A 40 4.85 -8.94 10.24
C VAL A 40 5.92 -8.99 9.15
N VAL A 41 6.66 -10.10 9.08
CA VAL A 41 7.84 -10.21 8.18
C VAL A 41 7.77 -11.39 7.21
N TRP A 42 6.73 -12.21 7.29
CA TRP A 42 6.54 -13.41 6.46
C TRP A 42 5.19 -13.36 5.76
N TRP A 43 5.13 -13.77 4.49
CA TRP A 43 3.88 -13.83 3.75
C TRP A 43 2.89 -14.86 4.30
N ASN A 44 3.40 -15.98 4.85
CA ASN A 44 2.58 -17.00 5.49
C ASN A 44 2.27 -16.70 6.97
N ASP A 45 2.39 -15.45 7.41
CA ASP A 45 1.99 -15.07 8.76
C ASP A 45 0.50 -15.35 8.98
N THR A 46 0.15 -15.89 10.15
CA THR A 46 -1.23 -16.25 10.51
C THR A 46 -2.21 -15.11 10.31
N SER A 47 -1.80 -13.87 10.54
CA SER A 47 -2.65 -12.70 10.39
C SER A 47 -2.98 -12.39 8.93
N ILE A 48 -2.07 -12.66 7.99
CA ILE A 48 -2.31 -12.55 6.54
C ILE A 48 -3.12 -13.75 6.05
N GLN A 49 -2.79 -14.96 6.50
CA GLN A 49 -3.50 -16.19 6.15
C GLN A 49 -4.98 -16.16 6.54
N ASN A 50 -5.30 -15.60 7.71
CA ASN A 50 -6.69 -15.47 8.18
C ASN A 50 -7.55 -14.60 7.24
N LEU A 51 -6.96 -13.65 6.52
CA LEU A 51 -7.66 -12.83 5.52
C LEU A 51 -7.72 -13.51 4.14
N ASN A 52 -6.84 -14.47 3.89
CA ASN A 52 -6.68 -15.12 2.59
C ASN A 52 -6.79 -16.65 2.72
N PRO A 53 -7.89 -17.20 3.28
CA PRO A 53 -7.98 -18.63 3.56
C PRO A 53 -7.99 -19.52 2.31
N LEU A 54 -8.32 -18.94 1.15
CA LEU A 54 -8.36 -19.64 -0.14
C LEU A 54 -7.07 -19.50 -0.94
N THR A 55 -6.17 -18.62 -0.53
CA THR A 55 -4.90 -18.38 -1.22
C THR A 55 -3.80 -19.04 -0.39
N PRO A 56 -3.13 -20.10 -0.89
CA PRO A 56 -1.92 -20.55 -0.23
C PRO A 56 -0.96 -19.36 -0.18
N LEU A 57 -0.29 -19.13 0.95
CA LEU A 57 0.70 -18.05 1.07
C LEU A 57 2.09 -18.65 1.30
N PRO A 58 3.13 -18.12 0.61
CA PRO A 58 4.44 -18.74 0.63
C PRO A 58 5.16 -18.48 1.95
N ARG A 59 5.96 -19.44 2.42
CA ARG A 59 6.88 -19.23 3.55
C ARG A 59 8.11 -18.43 3.11
N LYS A 60 7.87 -17.18 2.73
CA LYS A 60 8.87 -16.25 2.19
C LYS A 60 8.83 -14.94 2.97
N LYS A 61 10.01 -14.35 3.14
CA LYS A 61 10.15 -13.08 3.84
C LYS A 61 9.56 -11.97 2.97
N ILE A 62 8.85 -11.03 3.58
CA ILE A 62 8.30 -9.87 2.89
C ILE A 62 9.43 -8.88 2.61
N SER A 63 9.59 -8.50 1.34
CA SER A 63 10.53 -7.46 0.93
C SER A 63 9.80 -6.11 0.86
N VAL A 64 9.82 -5.36 1.96
CA VAL A 64 9.16 -4.04 2.01
C VAL A 64 9.98 -3.03 1.23
N ILE A 65 9.32 -2.34 0.29
CA ILE A 65 9.88 -1.25 -0.49
C ILE A 65 9.01 -0.01 -0.21
N ALA A 66 9.65 1.14 -0.02
CA ALA A 66 8.98 2.41 0.21
C ALA A 66 9.67 3.52 -0.60
N ARG A 67 9.00 4.67 -0.70
CA ARG A 67 9.64 5.86 -1.28
C ARG A 67 10.52 6.55 -0.25
N GLY A 68 11.77 6.78 -0.62
CA GLY A 68 12.76 7.50 0.18
C GLY A 68 12.69 9.02 -0.01
N ASP A 69 12.14 9.49 -1.12
CA ASP A 69 11.99 10.90 -1.41
C ASP A 69 10.77 11.53 -0.72
N SER A 70 10.75 12.86 -0.62
CA SER A 70 9.64 13.59 0.00
C SER A 70 8.43 13.63 -0.94
N GLY A 71 7.25 13.20 -0.49
CA GLY A 71 6.05 13.24 -1.33
C GLY A 71 4.73 13.19 -0.57
N GLY A 72 3.66 13.69 -1.19
CA GLY A 72 2.31 13.64 -0.63
C GLY A 72 1.82 12.20 -0.43
N THR A 73 2.19 11.29 -1.32
CA THR A 73 1.84 9.87 -1.25
C THR A 73 2.40 9.19 0.00
N ASN A 74 3.61 9.56 0.44
CA ASN A 74 4.15 9.11 1.72
C ASN A 74 3.33 9.63 2.89
N LEU A 75 2.94 10.90 2.85
CA LEU A 75 2.15 11.49 3.93
C LEU A 75 0.80 10.77 4.05
N VAL A 76 0.08 10.61 2.94
CA VAL A 76 -1.21 9.92 2.90
C VAL A 76 -1.07 8.47 3.37
N PHE A 77 -0.05 7.75 2.88
CA PHE A 77 0.14 6.34 3.21
C PHE A 77 0.53 6.13 4.68
N THR A 78 1.44 6.95 5.21
CA THR A 78 1.84 6.87 6.62
C THR A 78 0.73 7.32 7.56
N GLU A 79 -0.08 8.31 7.18
CA GLU A 79 -1.27 8.71 7.92
C GLU A 79 -2.28 7.57 7.98
N PHE A 80 -2.57 6.94 6.84
CA PHE A 80 -3.45 5.77 6.76
C PHE A 80 -2.97 4.64 7.69
N MET A 81 -1.70 4.23 7.61
CA MET A 81 -1.17 3.19 8.51
C MET A 81 -1.21 3.60 9.98
N SER A 82 -0.94 4.87 10.28
CA SER A 82 -1.01 5.43 11.63
C SER A 82 -2.43 5.38 12.21
N LEU A 83 -3.48 5.56 11.40
CA LEU A 83 -4.86 5.44 11.88
C LEU A 83 -5.20 4.03 12.36
N TYR A 84 -4.76 3.00 11.62
CA TYR A 84 -5.19 1.62 11.84
C TYR A 84 -4.20 0.74 12.62
N SER A 85 -2.90 1.06 12.63
CA SER A 85 -1.90 0.28 13.37
C SER A 85 -1.31 1.09 14.53
N LYS A 86 -1.58 0.60 15.75
CA LYS A 86 -0.92 1.10 16.96
C LYS A 86 0.59 0.87 16.90
N ARG A 87 1.03 -0.27 16.34
CA ARG A 87 2.46 -0.60 16.18
C ARG A 87 3.15 0.41 15.27
N PHE A 88 2.52 0.77 14.16
CA PHE A 88 3.05 1.80 13.27
C PHE A 88 3.18 3.14 13.99
N ARG A 89 2.16 3.58 14.74
CA ARG A 89 2.22 4.82 15.54
C ARG A 89 3.40 4.84 16.52
N GLU A 90 3.67 3.71 17.16
CA GLU A 90 4.71 3.57 18.19
C GLU A 90 6.11 3.28 17.60
N SER A 91 6.21 3.00 16.30
CA SER A 91 7.46 2.58 15.64
C SER A 91 8.51 3.69 15.51
N GLY A 92 8.10 4.96 15.60
CA GLY A 92 8.98 6.11 15.33
C GLY A 92 9.17 6.46 13.85
N ILE A 93 8.52 5.75 12.92
CA ILE A 93 8.55 6.05 11.48
C ILE A 93 7.95 7.45 11.19
N GLY A 94 6.82 7.76 11.85
CA GLY A 94 6.13 9.05 11.78
C GLY A 94 5.15 9.17 10.61
N VAL A 95 4.17 10.08 10.77
CA VAL A 95 3.22 10.49 9.71
C VAL A 95 3.82 11.69 8.99
N LEU A 96 4.56 11.44 7.91
CA LEU A 96 5.40 12.43 7.26
C LEU A 96 5.42 12.21 5.75
N GLY A 97 5.62 13.29 4.99
CA GLY A 97 5.96 13.19 3.56
C GLY A 97 7.36 12.59 3.30
N SER A 98 8.22 12.59 4.33
CA SER A 98 9.53 11.94 4.35
C SER A 98 9.65 11.09 5.61
N PRO A 99 9.11 9.86 5.63
CA PRO A 99 9.11 9.00 6.80
C PRO A 99 10.50 8.48 7.16
N ASN A 100 10.73 8.21 8.44
CA ASN A 100 11.97 7.60 8.91
C ASN A 100 11.90 6.08 8.75
N TRP A 101 12.03 5.60 7.51
CA TRP A 101 11.93 4.18 7.21
C TRP A 101 13.02 3.36 7.97
N PRO A 102 12.65 2.23 8.60
CA PRO A 102 13.63 1.36 9.25
C PRO A 102 14.59 0.73 8.24
N ARG A 103 15.79 0.35 8.69
CA ARG A 103 16.84 -0.22 7.81
C ARG A 103 16.46 -1.49 7.03
N PHE A 104 15.40 -2.21 7.43
CA PHE A 104 14.95 -3.39 6.70
C PHE A 104 14.09 -3.03 5.47
N VAL A 105 13.53 -1.81 5.44
CA VAL A 105 12.77 -1.28 4.31
C VAL A 105 13.74 -0.80 3.26
N ARG A 106 13.57 -1.26 2.02
CA ARG A 106 14.34 -0.75 0.88
C ARG A 106 13.67 0.53 0.41
N THR A 107 14.47 1.54 0.07
CA THR A 107 13.95 2.82 -0.41
C THR A 107 14.39 3.06 -1.85
N GLY A 108 13.46 3.51 -2.69
CA GLY A 108 13.78 4.14 -3.98
C GLY A 108 13.58 5.64 -3.87
N ASP A 109 14.40 6.43 -4.56
CA ASP A 109 14.40 7.90 -4.52
C ASP A 109 13.34 8.52 -5.45
N SER A 110 12.48 7.70 -6.04
CA SER A 110 11.30 8.14 -6.79
C SER A 110 10.25 7.03 -6.87
N ALA A 111 9.01 7.41 -7.20
CA ALA A 111 7.96 6.43 -7.48
C ALA A 111 8.31 5.48 -8.63
N THR A 112 8.97 6.00 -9.68
CA THR A 112 9.46 5.21 -10.81
C THR A 112 10.51 4.19 -10.39
N GLU A 113 11.44 4.57 -9.53
CA GLU A 113 12.42 3.62 -9.01
C GLU A 113 11.76 2.55 -8.16
N VAL A 114 10.82 2.93 -7.30
CA VAL A 114 10.08 1.99 -6.45
C VAL A 114 9.31 0.95 -7.27
N ILE A 115 8.65 1.34 -8.37
CA ILE A 115 7.95 0.37 -9.23
C ILE A 115 8.91 -0.60 -9.95
N TYR A 116 10.07 -0.11 -10.41
CA TYR A 116 11.08 -0.98 -11.02
C TYR A 116 11.68 -1.93 -9.98
N MET A 117 11.97 -1.44 -8.77
CA MET A 117 12.43 -2.26 -7.66
C MET A 117 11.41 -3.33 -7.28
N SER A 118 10.12 -2.98 -7.18
CA SER A 118 9.08 -3.96 -6.83
C SER A 118 8.92 -5.03 -7.89
N SER A 119 9.06 -4.66 -9.17
CA SER A 119 8.97 -5.61 -10.28
C SER A 119 10.19 -6.54 -10.37
N ALA A 120 11.34 -6.13 -9.83
CA ALA A 120 12.58 -6.91 -9.84
C ALA A 120 12.78 -7.75 -8.57
N ILE A 121 12.06 -7.44 -7.49
CA ILE A 121 12.23 -8.08 -6.19
C ILE A 121 11.02 -8.96 -5.89
N ASP A 122 11.24 -10.26 -5.96
CA ASP A 122 10.29 -11.28 -5.53
C ASP A 122 9.80 -11.05 -4.10
N TYR A 123 8.53 -11.38 -3.87
CA TYR A 123 7.87 -11.31 -2.57
C TYR A 123 7.88 -9.89 -1.99
N SER A 124 7.90 -8.87 -2.86
CA SER A 124 7.91 -7.48 -2.45
C SER A 124 6.50 -6.92 -2.24
N ILE A 125 6.43 -5.88 -1.41
CA ILE A 125 5.23 -5.07 -1.20
C ILE A 125 5.63 -3.59 -1.17
N THR A 126 4.81 -2.76 -1.80
CA THR A 126 5.01 -1.31 -1.89
C THR A 126 3.67 -0.57 -2.02
N TYR A 127 3.72 0.76 -2.11
CA TYR A 127 2.57 1.63 -2.31
C TYR A 127 2.93 2.72 -3.32
N LEU A 128 2.01 3.04 -4.24
CA LEU A 128 2.19 4.09 -5.25
C LEU A 128 0.83 4.71 -5.63
N GLU A 129 0.87 5.88 -6.25
CA GLU A 129 -0.29 6.49 -6.90
C GLU A 129 -0.89 5.54 -7.94
N ASN A 130 -2.21 5.37 -7.95
CA ASN A 130 -2.90 4.39 -8.80
C ASN A 130 -2.60 4.60 -10.29
N GLU A 131 -2.47 5.85 -10.75
CA GLU A 131 -2.12 6.12 -12.15
C GLU A 131 -0.76 5.55 -12.54
N MET A 132 0.23 5.58 -11.63
CA MET A 132 1.55 5.02 -11.89
C MET A 132 1.51 3.49 -11.96
N VAL A 133 0.66 2.86 -11.15
CA VAL A 133 0.46 1.41 -11.19
C VAL A 133 -0.16 1.00 -12.53
N LEU A 134 -1.21 1.72 -12.96
CA LEU A 134 -1.85 1.48 -14.24
C LEU A 134 -0.86 1.65 -15.41
N GLN A 135 -0.04 2.70 -15.38
CA GLN A 135 0.99 2.90 -16.39
C GLN A 135 2.01 1.76 -16.41
N ALA A 136 2.45 1.29 -15.24
CA ALA A 136 3.38 0.17 -15.14
C ALA A 136 2.80 -1.12 -15.74
N GLN A 137 1.53 -1.41 -15.44
CA GLN A 137 0.82 -2.56 -16.02
C GLN A 137 0.69 -2.45 -17.54
N LEU A 138 0.38 -1.26 -18.06
CA LEU A 138 0.31 -1.00 -19.52
C LEU A 138 1.66 -1.19 -20.22
N LEU A 139 2.76 -0.96 -19.49
CA LEU A 139 4.13 -1.21 -19.97
C LEU A 139 4.58 -2.67 -19.80
N GLY A 140 3.70 -3.56 -19.32
CA GLY A 140 3.98 -4.98 -19.15
C GLY A 140 4.74 -5.32 -17.88
N LEU A 141 4.85 -4.40 -16.90
CA LEU A 141 5.40 -4.73 -15.59
C LEU A 141 4.38 -5.54 -14.79
N HIS A 142 4.78 -6.74 -14.38
CA HIS A 142 3.95 -7.64 -13.57
C HIS A 142 3.87 -7.13 -12.12
N CYS A 143 2.89 -6.27 -11.87
CA CYS A 143 2.58 -5.73 -10.55
C CYS A 143 1.11 -6.01 -10.18
N GLN A 144 0.90 -6.69 -9.06
CA GLN A 144 -0.42 -7.10 -8.58
C GLN A 144 -0.90 -6.11 -7.52
N VAL A 145 -2.19 -5.73 -7.57
CA VAL A 145 -2.77 -4.77 -6.64
C VAL A 145 -3.49 -5.51 -5.52
N ALA A 146 -3.12 -5.22 -4.27
CA ALA A 146 -3.76 -5.79 -3.10
C ALA A 146 -5.12 -5.11 -2.84
N SER A 147 -6.10 -5.91 -2.42
CA SER A 147 -7.38 -5.42 -1.94
C SER A 147 -7.27 -5.02 -0.47
N ILE A 148 -7.57 -3.76 -0.16
CA ILE A 148 -7.52 -3.26 1.23
C ILE A 148 -8.92 -3.23 1.81
N VAL A 149 -9.16 -4.03 2.84
CA VAL A 149 -10.43 -4.10 3.57
C VAL A 149 -10.29 -3.44 4.94
N ASN A 150 -11.34 -2.75 5.38
CA ASN A 150 -11.43 -2.24 6.75
C ASN A 150 -11.94 -3.38 7.64
N SER A 151 -11.31 -3.59 8.81
CA SER A 151 -11.62 -4.69 9.75
C SER A 151 -13.05 -4.71 10.27
N ASN A 152 -13.86 -3.68 9.96
CA ASN A 152 -15.22 -3.51 10.46
C ASN A 152 -16.33 -3.92 9.46
N ASN A 153 -16.02 -4.55 8.32
CA ASN A 153 -17.02 -4.88 7.27
C ASN A 153 -17.89 -3.68 6.82
N MET A 154 -17.44 -2.44 7.05
CA MET A 154 -18.01 -1.27 6.42
C MET A 154 -17.29 -1.09 5.09
N GLY A 155 -18.06 -1.17 4.01
CA GLY A 155 -17.59 -1.17 2.64
C GLY A 155 -16.64 -0.03 2.28
N LYS A 156 -15.95 -0.24 1.16
CA LYS A 156 -15.16 0.74 0.38
C LYS A 156 -14.93 2.10 1.08
N ALA A 157 -13.69 2.28 1.54
CA ALA A 157 -13.04 3.58 1.72
C ALA A 157 -13.75 4.61 2.65
N GLN A 158 -13.76 4.37 3.96
CA GLN A 158 -13.91 5.46 4.95
C GLN A 158 -12.71 6.43 5.00
N VAL A 159 -11.61 6.13 4.28
CA VAL A 159 -10.43 7.01 4.21
C VAL A 159 -10.74 8.29 3.42
N LEU A 160 -11.66 8.23 2.46
CA LEU A 160 -12.07 9.40 1.66
C LEU A 160 -12.77 10.47 2.52
N ASP A 161 -13.56 10.07 3.54
CA ASP A 161 -14.32 11.01 4.35
C ASP A 161 -13.43 11.83 5.30
N HIS A 162 -12.33 11.27 5.82
CA HIS A 162 -11.45 11.99 6.73
C HIS A 162 -10.54 13.00 6.01
N PHE A 163 -10.08 12.66 4.80
CA PHE A 163 -9.31 13.57 3.96
C PHE A 163 -10.15 14.75 3.45
N CYS A 164 -11.42 14.50 3.14
CA CYS A 164 -12.32 15.53 2.61
C CYS A 164 -12.74 16.58 3.67
N GLN A 165 -12.72 16.22 4.96
CA GLN A 165 -13.08 17.13 6.06
C GLN A 165 -11.94 18.04 6.54
N SER A 166 -10.68 17.59 6.41
CA SER A 166 -9.50 18.36 6.86
C SER A 166 -8.99 19.36 5.83
N TRP A 167 -9.23 19.09 4.54
CA TRP A 167 -8.87 19.98 3.44
C TRP A 167 -10.15 20.38 2.71
N ASN A 168 -10.54 21.65 2.82
CA ASN A 168 -11.75 22.24 2.24
C ASN A 168 -11.69 22.29 0.69
N LEU A 169 -11.58 21.12 0.04
CA LEU A 169 -11.39 20.92 -1.39
C LEU A 169 -12.67 20.37 -1.99
N PHE A 170 -13.26 21.17 -2.88
CA PHE A 170 -14.56 20.98 -3.55
C PHE A 170 -14.63 19.77 -4.53
N LEU A 171 -13.73 18.80 -4.45
CA LEU A 171 -13.50 17.80 -5.51
C LEU A 171 -13.55 16.33 -5.06
N CYS A 172 -14.28 15.99 -4.00
CA CYS A 172 -14.53 14.58 -3.64
C CYS A 172 -15.64 13.89 -4.46
N LEU A 173 -16.31 14.58 -5.40
CA LEU A 173 -17.52 14.07 -6.05
C LEU A 173 -17.29 13.13 -7.26
N ASN A 174 -16.07 12.89 -7.73
CA ASN A 174 -15.84 12.11 -8.96
C ASN A 174 -15.03 10.81 -8.79
N LEU A 175 -14.86 10.28 -7.59
CA LEU A 175 -14.16 9.00 -7.38
C LEU A 175 -15.05 7.84 -6.93
N SER A 176 -16.38 7.99 -6.96
CA SER A 176 -17.31 6.88 -6.63
C SER A 176 -18.03 6.26 -7.82
N SER A 177 -17.96 6.81 -9.04
CA SER A 177 -18.77 6.32 -10.16
C SER A 177 -18.09 5.32 -11.10
N ASP A 178 -16.76 5.24 -11.16
CA ASP A 178 -16.09 4.56 -12.30
C ASP A 178 -15.37 3.25 -11.95
N ILE A 179 -15.75 2.58 -10.85
CA ILE A 179 -15.33 1.19 -10.57
C ILE A 179 -16.55 0.29 -10.42
N ILE A 180 -17.44 0.31 -11.43
CA ILE A 180 -18.33 -0.80 -11.85
C ILE A 180 -18.66 -0.60 -13.34
N THR A 181 -17.96 -1.31 -14.22
CA THR A 181 -18.48 -1.91 -15.47
C THR A 181 -17.62 -3.11 -15.81
#